data_AF-A0A7G6ZCQ1-F1
#
_entry.id   AF-A0A7G6ZCQ1-F1
#
_cell.length_a   1.000
_cell.length_b   1.000
_cell.length_c   1.000
_cell.angle_alpha   90.00
_cell.angle_beta   90.00
_cell.angle_gamma   90.00
#
_symmetry.space_group_name_H-M   'P 1'
#
loop_
_entity.id
_entity.type
_entity.pdbx_description
1 polymer ?
#
loop_
_entity_poly.entity_id
_entity_poly.type
_entity_poly.pdbx_seq_one_letter_code
_entity_poly.pdbx_strand_id
1 'polypeptide(L)'
;MRSRHDDPVIPDEVQAKDLDRVARAQLKTLSKENADGVAQHLAMVARLIDTDPVLAHAHAVSAARRAGRIAVVRETLAITAYSIGDFALALRELRTYRRISGRDDQLPLMVDSERGLGRPDRALELGRSVPRSSLAVEVQVLLAIAMSGARLDLGQTDAALDELQIPQLDPNTAFSWSPALFDAYAAVLEDLGREAEAEEWWQRSDRASDAIEAGDREPEDDVIEIVEEDQDGVVLEEDQQEPAGD
;
A
#
# COMPACT_ATOMS: atom_id res chain seq x y z
N MET A 1 12.49 13.29 35.50
CA MET A 1 13.68 13.29 34.63
C MET A 1 13.28 12.56 33.36
N ARG A 2 13.15 13.23 32.21
CA ARG A 2 12.85 12.54 30.94
C ARG A 2 14.02 11.60 30.67
N SER A 3 13.75 10.32 30.42
CA SER A 3 14.78 9.36 30.02
C SER A 3 15.55 9.96 28.83
N ARG A 4 16.88 10.06 28.93
CA ARG A 4 17.71 10.45 27.77
C ARG A 4 17.42 9.39 26.71
N HIS A 5 16.79 9.82 25.63
CA HIS A 5 16.67 9.01 24.45
C HIS A 5 17.76 9.47 23.54
N ASP A 6 18.60 8.52 23.15
CA ASP A 6 19.56 8.75 22.11
C ASP A 6 18.77 8.77 20.81
N ASP A 7 18.52 9.98 20.31
CA ASP A 7 17.94 10.16 18.99
C ASP A 7 18.88 9.52 17.95
N PRO A 8 18.35 8.80 16.95
CA PRO A 8 19.19 8.22 15.91
C PRO A 8 19.92 9.34 15.16
N VAL A 9 21.16 9.05 14.77
CA VAL A 9 22.00 10.00 14.04
C VAL A 9 21.38 10.28 12.68
N ILE A 10 21.27 11.56 12.34
CA ILE A 10 20.91 12.01 11.00
C ILE A 10 22.21 12.34 10.26
N PRO A 11 22.50 11.69 9.12
CA PRO A 11 23.64 12.08 8.28
C PRO A 11 23.57 13.54 7.84
N ASP A 12 24.71 14.24 7.79
CA ASP A 12 24.81 15.68 7.52
C ASP A 12 24.23 16.08 6.15
N GLU A 13 24.24 15.16 5.18
CA GLU A 13 23.69 15.37 3.84
C GLU A 13 22.15 15.44 3.81
N VAL A 14 21.47 14.93 4.84
CA VAL A 14 20.01 14.90 4.91
C VAL A 14 19.49 16.30 5.22
N GLN A 15 18.71 16.84 4.30
CA GLN A 15 18.14 18.17 4.42
C GLN A 15 16.63 18.09 4.62
N ALA A 16 16.07 19.09 5.30
CA ALA A 16 14.61 19.19 5.48
C ALA A 16 13.86 19.18 4.13
N LYS A 17 14.48 19.65 3.05
CA LYS A 17 13.90 19.67 1.69
C LYS A 17 13.78 18.30 1.03
N ASP A 18 14.45 17.29 1.58
CA ASP A 18 14.41 15.91 1.08
C ASP A 18 13.08 15.23 1.48
N LEU A 19 12.34 15.81 2.44
CA LEU A 19 10.97 15.44 2.70
C LEU A 19 10.03 16.02 1.62
N ASP A 20 9.05 15.21 1.21
CA ASP A 20 7.98 15.62 0.31
C ASP A 20 7.38 17.00 0.69
N ARG A 21 7.05 17.78 -0.34
CA ARG A 21 6.58 19.15 -0.20
C ARG A 21 5.27 19.23 0.57
N VAL A 22 4.33 18.30 0.35
CA VAL A 22 3.03 18.26 1.02
C VAL A 22 3.22 17.92 2.49
N ALA A 23 4.02 16.90 2.80
CA ALA A 23 4.38 16.54 4.18
C ALA A 23 5.07 17.70 4.91
N ARG A 24 6.06 18.33 4.28
CA ARG A 24 6.80 19.46 4.86
C ARG A 24 5.91 20.68 5.11
N ALA A 25 4.92 20.94 4.25
CA ALA A 25 3.97 22.04 4.44
C ALA A 25 3.15 21.91 5.74
N GLN A 26 2.93 20.69 6.24
CA GLN A 26 2.23 20.47 7.51
C GLN A 26 3.06 20.91 8.74
N LEU A 27 4.38 21.04 8.60
CA LEU A 27 5.29 21.41 9.68
C LEU A 27 5.40 22.93 9.90
N LYS A 28 4.75 23.75 9.04
CA LYS A 28 4.88 25.22 9.05
C LYS A 28 4.44 25.92 10.34
N THR A 29 3.72 25.21 11.21
CA THR A 29 3.25 25.73 12.51
C THR A 29 4.30 25.59 13.62
N LEU A 30 5.38 24.84 13.37
CA LEU A 30 6.49 24.68 14.29
C LEU A 30 7.50 25.83 14.13
N SER A 31 8.38 26.03 15.12
CA SER A 31 9.55 26.89 14.93
C SER A 31 10.43 26.33 13.80
N LYS A 32 11.13 27.20 13.07
CA LYS A 32 11.96 26.80 11.93
C LYS A 32 12.93 25.66 12.27
N GLU A 33 13.68 25.82 13.36
CA GLU A 33 14.63 24.80 13.84
C GLU A 33 13.96 23.46 14.14
N ASN A 34 12.79 23.47 14.79
CA ASN A 34 12.06 22.24 15.10
C ASN A 34 11.42 21.61 13.84
N ALA A 35 10.93 22.43 12.92
CA ALA A 35 10.41 21.97 11.64
C ALA A 35 11.50 21.29 10.81
N ASP A 36 12.67 21.90 10.71
CA ASP A 36 13.81 21.35 9.96
C ASP A 36 14.26 20.02 10.57
N GLY A 37 14.44 19.96 11.89
CA GLY A 37 14.84 18.72 12.57
C GLY A 37 13.80 17.60 12.47
N VAL A 38 12.50 17.92 12.52
CA VAL A 38 11.43 16.92 12.29
C VAL A 38 11.44 16.46 10.84
N ALA A 39 11.56 17.38 9.89
CA ALA A 39 11.58 17.05 8.46
C ALA A 39 12.75 16.11 8.11
N GLN A 40 13.92 16.33 8.70
CA GLN A 40 15.08 15.44 8.52
C GLN A 40 14.82 14.02 9.06
N HIS A 41 14.19 13.87 10.23
CA HIS A 41 13.80 12.53 10.71
C HIS A 41 12.77 11.87 9.79
N LEU A 42 11.75 12.60 9.32
CA LEU A 42 10.76 12.03 8.39
C LEU A 42 11.38 11.67 7.04
N ALA A 43 12.35 12.44 6.54
CA ALA A 43 13.12 12.09 5.36
C ALA A 43 13.95 10.81 5.57
N MET A 44 14.52 10.63 6.75
CA MET A 44 15.20 9.38 7.11
C MET A 44 14.23 8.19 7.15
N VAL A 45 13.00 8.38 7.65
CA VAL A 45 11.98 7.31 7.59
C VAL A 45 11.74 6.88 6.15
N ALA A 46 11.51 7.82 5.24
CA ALA A 46 11.25 7.50 3.84
C ALA A 46 12.41 6.75 3.16
N ARG A 47 13.67 7.01 3.56
CA ARG A 47 14.84 6.30 3.03
C ARG A 47 15.01 4.89 3.60
N LEU A 48 14.55 4.66 4.83
CA LEU A 48 14.89 3.46 5.59
C LEU A 48 13.73 2.47 5.72
N ILE A 49 12.49 2.88 5.47
CA ILE A 49 11.30 2.06 5.79
C ILE A 49 11.37 0.65 5.20
N ASP A 50 11.89 0.51 3.97
CA ASP A 50 11.98 -0.79 3.28
C ASP A 50 13.25 -1.58 3.60
N THR A 51 14.31 -0.92 4.08
CA THR A 51 15.64 -1.53 4.27
C THR A 51 16.03 -1.74 5.73
N ASP A 52 15.65 -0.81 6.62
CA ASP A 52 15.83 -0.89 8.06
C ASP A 52 14.60 -0.28 8.77
N PRO A 53 13.48 -1.03 8.83
CA PRO A 53 12.23 -0.54 9.42
C PRO A 53 12.38 -0.22 10.93
N VAL A 54 13.31 -0.87 11.63
CA VAL A 54 13.56 -0.61 13.05
C VAL A 54 14.22 0.75 13.24
N LEU A 55 15.24 1.09 12.44
CA LEU A 55 15.84 2.40 12.47
C LEU A 55 14.88 3.48 11.97
N ALA A 56 14.10 3.20 10.93
CA ALA A 56 13.04 4.10 10.46
C ALA A 56 12.07 4.42 11.60
N HIS A 57 11.61 3.40 12.35
CA HIS A 57 10.76 3.59 13.52
C HIS A 57 11.42 4.47 14.60
N ALA A 58 12.71 4.29 14.87
CA ALA A 58 13.43 5.16 15.81
C ALA A 58 13.41 6.63 15.37
N HIS A 59 13.61 6.93 14.07
CA HIS A 59 13.48 8.30 13.55
C HIS A 59 12.06 8.85 13.72
N ALA A 60 11.03 8.04 13.45
CA ALA A 60 9.64 8.44 13.63
C ALA A 60 9.29 8.73 15.10
N VAL A 61 9.83 7.95 16.04
CA VAL A 61 9.69 8.20 17.49
C VAL A 61 10.33 9.53 17.88
N SER A 62 11.53 9.85 17.38
CA SER A 62 12.18 11.14 17.62
C SER A 62 11.39 12.31 17.03
N ALA A 63 10.85 12.17 15.81
CA ALA A 63 9.95 13.15 15.22
C ALA A 63 8.68 13.37 16.07
N ALA A 64 8.04 12.29 16.53
CA ALA A 64 6.82 12.35 17.33
C ALA A 64 7.01 13.02 18.70
N ARG A 65 8.19 12.90 19.30
CA ARG A 65 8.52 13.62 20.54
C ARG A 65 8.60 15.14 20.34
N ARG A 66 9.05 15.58 19.17
CA ARG A 66 9.22 16.99 18.80
C ARG A 66 7.94 17.61 18.24
N ALA A 67 7.10 16.83 17.57
CA ALA A 67 5.96 17.33 16.80
C ALA A 67 4.71 16.43 16.87
N GLY A 68 4.45 15.78 18.00
CA GLY A 68 3.33 14.86 18.20
C GLY A 68 1.91 15.45 18.10
N ARG A 69 1.72 16.71 17.69
CA ARG A 69 0.38 17.24 17.36
C ARG A 69 0.18 17.41 15.86
N ILE A 70 1.18 17.10 15.05
CA ILE A 70 1.11 17.18 13.59
C ILE A 70 0.64 15.83 13.03
N ALA A 71 -0.34 15.87 12.13
CA ALA A 71 -0.95 14.68 11.56
C ALA A 71 0.07 13.79 10.83
N VAL A 72 0.86 14.33 9.90
CA VAL A 72 1.89 13.55 9.19
C VAL A 72 2.87 12.85 10.13
N VAL A 73 3.24 13.47 11.25
CA VAL A 73 4.15 12.85 12.24
C VAL A 73 3.48 11.65 12.94
N ARG A 74 2.17 11.74 13.19
CA ARG A 74 1.40 10.63 13.78
C ARG A 74 1.22 9.48 12.82
N GLU A 75 0.93 9.80 11.56
CA GLU A 75 0.83 8.83 10.48
C GLU A 75 2.16 8.10 10.26
N THR A 76 3.28 8.82 10.14
CA THR A 76 4.60 8.20 9.98
C THR A 76 4.99 7.30 11.16
N LEU A 77 4.69 7.72 12.40
CA LEU A 77 4.91 6.86 13.57
C LEU A 77 4.06 5.60 13.51
N ALA A 78 2.81 5.72 13.05
CA ALA A 78 1.93 4.57 12.92
C ALA A 78 2.43 3.58 11.84
N ILE A 79 2.79 4.06 10.66
CA ILE A 79 3.28 3.24 9.55
C ILE A 79 4.55 2.49 9.95
N THR A 80 5.49 3.19 10.58
CA THR A 80 6.73 2.54 11.05
C THR A 80 6.50 1.59 12.22
N ALA A 81 5.50 1.84 13.07
CA ALA A 81 5.11 0.87 14.11
C ALA A 81 4.50 -0.38 13.50
N TYR A 82 3.66 -0.21 12.46
CA TYR A 82 3.08 -1.32 11.71
C TYR A 82 4.16 -2.18 11.04
N SER A 83 5.15 -1.56 10.38
CA SER A 83 6.21 -2.29 9.68
C SER A 83 7.09 -3.14 10.59
N ILE A 84 7.21 -2.79 11.88
CA ILE A 84 7.92 -3.60 12.88
C ILE A 84 6.99 -4.54 13.67
N GLY A 85 5.69 -4.61 13.32
CA GLY A 85 4.70 -5.48 13.97
C GLY A 85 4.16 -4.97 15.31
N ASP A 86 4.43 -3.71 15.72
CA ASP A 86 3.78 -3.11 16.89
C ASP A 86 2.39 -2.57 16.52
N PHE A 87 1.47 -3.49 16.26
CA PHE A 87 0.11 -3.20 15.82
C PHE A 87 -0.69 -2.40 16.87
N ALA A 88 -0.38 -2.57 18.16
CA ALA A 88 -1.02 -1.81 19.24
C ALA A 88 -0.63 -0.33 19.19
N LEU A 89 0.66 -0.05 18.98
CA LEU A 89 1.16 1.30 18.76
C LEU A 89 0.61 1.89 17.47
N ALA A 90 0.69 1.16 16.36
CA ALA A 90 0.19 1.59 15.05
C ALA A 90 -1.27 2.04 15.16
N LEU A 91 -2.15 1.17 15.66
CA LEU A 91 -3.58 1.46 15.80
C LEU A 91 -3.87 2.67 16.69
N ARG A 92 -3.12 2.85 17.79
CA ARG A 92 -3.26 4.02 18.67
C ARG A 92 -2.92 5.33 17.95
N GLU A 93 -1.83 5.33 17.20
CA GLU A 93 -1.37 6.51 16.47
C GLU A 93 -2.26 6.79 15.25
N LEU A 94 -2.76 5.76 14.54
CA LEU A 94 -3.74 5.92 13.45
C LEU A 94 -5.06 6.51 13.92
N ARG A 95 -5.59 6.06 15.07
CA ARG A 95 -6.78 6.69 15.69
C ARG A 95 -6.53 8.16 16.01
N THR A 96 -5.30 8.51 16.42
CA THR A 96 -4.92 9.89 16.69
C THR A 96 -4.78 10.71 15.41
N TYR A 97 -4.15 10.14 14.38
CA TYR A 97 -4.07 10.73 13.04
C TYR A 97 -5.47 11.03 12.52
N ARG A 98 -6.34 10.02 12.42
CA ARG A 98 -7.74 10.13 11.96
C ARG A 98 -8.51 11.23 12.69
N ARG A 99 -8.37 11.32 14.02
CA ARG A 99 -9.04 12.35 14.83
C ARG A 99 -8.54 13.77 14.55
N ILE A 100 -7.26 13.94 14.23
CA ILE A 100 -6.66 15.26 14.00
C ILE A 100 -6.81 15.70 12.54
N SER A 101 -6.62 14.79 11.59
CA SER A 101 -6.72 15.06 10.15
C SER A 101 -8.16 15.06 9.66
N GLY A 102 -9.05 14.29 10.30
CA GLY A 102 -10.39 13.99 9.78
C GLY A 102 -10.39 13.11 8.54
N ARG A 103 -9.26 12.46 8.22
CA ARG A 103 -9.06 11.66 7.01
C ARG A 103 -9.14 10.16 7.33
N ASP A 104 -9.75 9.41 6.42
CA ASP A 104 -9.95 7.96 6.53
C ASP A 104 -8.95 7.15 5.67
N ASP A 105 -7.93 7.79 5.11
CA ASP A 105 -6.99 7.18 4.17
C ASP A 105 -6.27 5.95 4.74
N GLN A 106 -6.02 5.95 6.05
CA GLN A 106 -5.33 4.87 6.76
C GLN A 106 -6.27 3.83 7.36
N LEU A 107 -7.56 3.85 7.01
CA LEU A 107 -8.53 2.85 7.47
C LEU A 107 -8.08 1.41 7.17
N PRO A 108 -7.54 1.07 5.98
CA PRO A 108 -7.03 -0.29 5.70
C PRO A 108 -5.96 -0.72 6.72
N LEU A 109 -4.98 0.13 6.99
CA LEU A 109 -3.90 -0.16 7.93
C LEU A 109 -4.41 -0.34 9.37
N MET A 110 -5.48 0.35 9.75
CA MET A 110 -6.14 0.13 11.04
C MET A 110 -6.84 -1.23 11.10
N VAL A 111 -7.49 -1.66 10.00
CA VAL A 111 -8.11 -2.99 9.88
C VAL A 111 -7.04 -4.08 10.01
N ASP A 112 -5.96 -3.98 9.25
CA ASP A 112 -4.84 -4.92 9.35
C ASP A 112 -4.17 -4.91 10.72
N SER A 113 -4.08 -3.76 11.40
CA SER A 113 -3.58 -3.70 12.77
C SER A 113 -4.49 -4.44 13.77
N GLU A 114 -5.82 -4.40 13.62
CA GLU A 114 -6.72 -5.20 14.47
C GLU A 114 -6.56 -6.71 14.17
N ARG A 115 -6.33 -7.10 12.90
CA ARG A 115 -5.98 -8.49 12.52
C ARG A 115 -4.67 -8.94 13.18
N GLY A 116 -3.62 -8.12 13.10
CA GLY A 116 -2.33 -8.40 13.74
C GLY A 116 -2.40 -8.51 15.28
N LEU A 117 -3.46 -7.97 15.90
CA LEU A 117 -3.78 -8.15 17.32
C LEU A 117 -4.65 -9.39 17.61
N GLY A 118 -4.94 -10.21 16.60
CA GLY A 118 -5.79 -11.39 16.70
C GLY A 118 -7.28 -11.05 16.85
N ARG A 119 -7.75 -9.93 16.28
CA ARG A 119 -9.13 -9.45 16.41
C ARG A 119 -9.81 -9.24 15.06
N PRO A 120 -9.92 -10.28 14.22
CA PRO A 120 -10.50 -10.15 12.88
C PRO A 120 -11.96 -9.67 12.88
N ASP A 121 -12.78 -10.05 13.87
CA ASP A 121 -14.15 -9.51 13.99
C ASP A 121 -14.17 -7.98 14.16
N ARG A 122 -13.21 -7.44 14.92
CA ARG A 122 -13.06 -5.98 15.12
C ARG A 122 -12.51 -5.31 13.87
N ALA A 123 -11.64 -5.99 13.13
CA ALA A 123 -11.15 -5.53 11.85
C ALA A 123 -12.33 -5.33 10.87
N LEU A 124 -13.23 -6.32 10.76
CA LEU A 124 -14.43 -6.25 9.92
C LEU A 124 -15.43 -5.19 10.37
N GLU A 125 -15.65 -5.04 11.68
CA GLU A 125 -16.47 -3.96 12.25
C GLU A 125 -15.90 -2.58 11.87
N LEU A 126 -14.59 -2.41 12.03
CA LEU A 126 -13.90 -1.16 11.75
C LEU A 126 -13.90 -0.81 10.25
N GLY A 127 -13.65 -1.78 9.37
CA GLY A 127 -13.66 -1.53 7.93
C GLY A 127 -15.04 -1.11 7.39
N ARG A 128 -16.12 -1.45 8.11
CA ARG A 128 -17.49 -1.03 7.80
C ARG A 128 -17.90 0.28 8.48
N SER A 129 -17.00 0.93 9.22
CA SER A 129 -17.30 2.16 9.96
C SER A 129 -17.50 3.39 9.06
N VAL A 130 -17.11 3.31 7.78
CA VAL A 130 -17.21 4.38 6.79
C VAL A 130 -17.79 3.81 5.51
N PRO A 131 -18.67 4.54 4.79
CA PRO A 131 -19.09 4.13 3.46
C PRO A 131 -17.90 4.00 2.51
N ARG A 132 -17.72 2.83 1.89
CA ARG A 132 -16.60 2.59 0.98
C ARG A 132 -16.52 3.62 -0.15
N SER A 133 -17.67 4.04 -0.67
CA SER A 133 -17.76 5.04 -1.75
C SER A 133 -17.30 6.45 -1.36
N SER A 134 -17.09 6.75 -0.08
CA SER A 134 -16.50 8.04 0.35
C SER A 134 -14.98 8.02 0.41
N LEU A 135 -14.35 6.87 0.16
CA LEU A 135 -12.89 6.71 0.17
C LEU A 135 -12.32 6.89 -1.24
N ALA A 136 -11.06 7.33 -1.34
CA ALA A 136 -10.32 7.30 -2.60
C ALA A 136 -10.20 5.86 -3.14
N VAL A 137 -10.11 5.69 -4.45
CA VAL A 137 -10.14 4.36 -5.11
C VAL A 137 -9.08 3.42 -4.55
N GLU A 138 -7.84 3.87 -4.45
CA GLU A 138 -6.74 3.09 -3.86
C GLU A 138 -7.07 2.64 -2.42
N VAL A 139 -7.61 3.53 -1.59
CA VAL A 139 -8.00 3.20 -0.20
C VAL A 139 -9.14 2.17 -0.18
N GLN A 140 -10.06 2.20 -1.16
CA GLN A 140 -11.10 1.18 -1.29
C GLN A 140 -10.52 -0.20 -1.59
N VAL A 141 -9.50 -0.26 -2.46
CA VAL A 141 -8.82 -1.50 -2.85
C VAL A 141 -8.07 -2.07 -1.66
N LEU A 142 -7.23 -1.26 -1.01
CA LEU A 142 -6.50 -1.68 0.19
C LEU A 142 -7.44 -2.11 1.31
N LEU A 143 -8.59 -1.45 1.48
CA LEU A 143 -9.61 -1.85 2.45
C LEU A 143 -10.20 -3.22 2.13
N ALA A 144 -10.50 -3.51 0.86
CA ALA A 144 -10.99 -4.82 0.44
C ALA A 144 -9.97 -5.93 0.73
N ILE A 145 -8.69 -5.69 0.44
CA ILE A 145 -7.60 -6.64 0.73
C ILE A 145 -7.53 -6.91 2.24
N ALA A 146 -7.51 -5.86 3.07
CA ALA A 146 -7.48 -6.00 4.53
C ALA A 146 -8.72 -6.74 5.08
N MET A 147 -9.91 -6.44 4.55
CA MET A 147 -11.16 -7.11 4.93
C MET A 147 -11.19 -8.58 4.51
N SER A 148 -10.70 -8.90 3.31
CA SER A 148 -10.52 -10.27 2.84
C SER A 148 -9.58 -11.05 3.75
N GLY A 149 -8.43 -10.46 4.11
CA GLY A 149 -7.52 -11.05 5.10
C GLY A 149 -8.18 -11.32 6.45
N ALA A 150 -9.04 -10.41 6.94
CA ALA A 150 -9.78 -10.64 8.18
C ALA A 150 -10.79 -11.81 8.08
N ARG A 151 -11.33 -12.08 6.90
CA ARG A 151 -12.17 -13.27 6.64
C ARG A 151 -11.35 -14.56 6.63
N LEU A 152 -10.16 -14.54 6.04
CA LEU A 152 -9.23 -15.68 6.09
C LEU A 152 -8.83 -16.03 7.52
N ASP A 153 -8.54 -15.01 8.35
CA ASP A 153 -8.22 -15.20 9.78
C ASP A 153 -9.37 -15.88 10.55
N LEU A 154 -10.61 -15.79 10.05
CA LEU A 154 -11.81 -16.45 10.59
C LEU A 154 -12.12 -17.81 9.93
N GLY A 155 -11.31 -18.26 8.96
CA GLY A 155 -11.57 -19.46 8.17
C GLY A 155 -12.76 -19.32 7.21
N GLN A 156 -13.12 -18.09 6.82
CA GLN A 156 -14.26 -17.80 5.95
C GLN A 156 -13.78 -17.54 4.52
N THR A 157 -13.10 -18.51 3.90
CA THR A 157 -12.40 -18.34 2.62
C THR A 157 -13.30 -17.89 1.48
N ASP A 158 -14.51 -18.45 1.33
CA ASP A 158 -15.47 -17.97 0.32
C ASP A 158 -15.82 -16.49 0.50
N ALA A 159 -16.08 -16.08 1.75
CA ALA A 159 -16.36 -14.68 2.06
C ALA A 159 -15.13 -13.78 1.89
N ALA A 160 -13.91 -14.31 2.03
CA ALA A 160 -12.70 -13.59 1.73
C ALA A 160 -12.61 -13.26 0.23
N LEU A 161 -13.00 -14.20 -0.63
CA LEU A 161 -13.05 -13.99 -2.07
C LEU A 161 -14.08 -12.91 -2.43
N ASP A 162 -15.26 -12.96 -1.81
CA ASP A 162 -16.33 -11.98 -2.03
C ASP A 162 -15.90 -10.54 -1.70
N GLU A 163 -15.11 -10.32 -0.63
CA GLU A 163 -14.63 -8.98 -0.25
C GLU A 163 -13.72 -8.35 -1.34
N LEU A 164 -13.05 -9.18 -2.15
CA LEU A 164 -12.15 -8.78 -3.23
C LEU A 164 -12.85 -8.59 -4.59
N GLN A 165 -14.09 -9.06 -4.76
CA GLN A 165 -14.88 -8.91 -5.98
C GLN A 165 -15.49 -7.50 -6.08
N ILE A 166 -14.61 -6.54 -6.37
CA ILE A 166 -14.90 -5.11 -6.34
C ILE A 166 -14.80 -4.54 -7.75
N PRO A 167 -15.40 -3.37 -8.06
CA PRO A 167 -15.33 -2.81 -9.42
C PRO A 167 -13.90 -2.58 -9.93
N GLN A 168 -12.94 -2.42 -9.02
CA GLN A 168 -11.52 -2.24 -9.31
C GLN A 168 -10.79 -3.53 -9.71
N LEU A 169 -11.39 -4.72 -9.50
CA LEU A 169 -10.85 -5.99 -9.96
C LEU A 169 -11.10 -6.13 -11.48
N ASP A 170 -10.48 -5.25 -12.26
CA ASP A 170 -10.59 -5.17 -13.72
C ASP A 170 -9.26 -5.59 -14.37
N PRO A 171 -9.22 -6.73 -15.07
CA PRO A 171 -7.98 -7.27 -15.64
C PRO A 171 -7.43 -6.44 -16.82
N ASN A 172 -8.19 -5.49 -17.36
CA ASN A 172 -7.82 -4.74 -18.56
C ASN A 172 -7.09 -3.42 -18.26
N THR A 173 -7.06 -3.00 -16.99
CA THR A 173 -6.51 -1.70 -16.61
C THR A 173 -5.48 -1.87 -15.49
N ALA A 174 -4.26 -1.37 -15.71
CA ALA A 174 -3.21 -1.34 -14.69
C ALA A 174 -3.22 0.01 -13.97
N PHE A 175 -3.45 -0.04 -12.67
CA PHE A 175 -3.19 1.06 -11.73
C PHE A 175 -2.10 0.62 -10.76
N SER A 176 -1.49 1.58 -10.05
CA SER A 176 -0.47 1.32 -9.02
C SER A 176 -0.90 0.30 -7.95
N TRP A 177 -2.20 0.17 -7.68
CA TRP A 177 -2.78 -0.78 -6.74
C TRP A 177 -3.24 -2.11 -7.37
N SER A 178 -3.28 -2.25 -8.70
CA SER A 178 -3.81 -3.44 -9.38
C SER A 178 -3.05 -4.72 -9.02
N PRO A 179 -1.69 -4.76 -9.03
CA PRO A 179 -0.95 -5.98 -8.69
C PRO A 179 -1.32 -6.54 -7.32
N ALA A 180 -1.35 -5.68 -6.29
CA ALA A 180 -1.69 -6.11 -4.93
C ALA A 180 -3.12 -6.68 -4.82
N LEU A 181 -4.08 -6.18 -5.60
CA LEU A 181 -5.44 -6.71 -5.64
C LEU A 181 -5.50 -8.06 -6.35
N PHE A 182 -4.78 -8.21 -7.47
CA PHE A 182 -4.74 -9.45 -8.24
C PHE A 182 -4.03 -10.56 -7.46
N ASP A 183 -2.93 -10.23 -6.80
CA ASP A 183 -2.21 -11.14 -5.89
C ASP A 183 -3.12 -11.65 -4.77
N ALA A 184 -3.83 -10.74 -4.10
CA ALA A 184 -4.76 -11.12 -3.04
C ALA A 184 -5.89 -12.03 -3.56
N TYR A 185 -6.40 -11.75 -4.76
CA TYR A 185 -7.46 -12.55 -5.38
C TYR A 185 -6.97 -13.94 -5.76
N ALA A 186 -5.80 -14.03 -6.39
CA ALA A 186 -5.15 -15.28 -6.76
C ALA A 186 -4.88 -16.16 -5.53
N ALA A 187 -4.31 -15.59 -4.47
CA ALA A 187 -4.03 -16.32 -3.24
C ALA A 187 -5.30 -16.93 -2.61
N VAL A 188 -6.43 -16.20 -2.58
CA VAL A 188 -7.69 -16.73 -2.05
C VAL A 188 -8.28 -17.82 -2.96
N LEU A 189 -8.09 -17.73 -4.29
CA LEU A 189 -8.48 -18.79 -5.21
C LEU A 189 -7.68 -20.08 -4.96
N GLU A 190 -6.38 -19.99 -4.67
CA GLU A 190 -5.55 -21.14 -4.28
C GLU A 190 -6.05 -21.78 -2.98
N ASP A 191 -6.36 -20.97 -1.97
CA ASP A 191 -6.92 -21.46 -0.70
C ASP A 191 -8.26 -22.19 -0.88
N LEU A 192 -8.99 -21.90 -1.96
CA LEU A 192 -10.23 -22.58 -2.35
C LEU A 192 -10.01 -23.79 -3.27
N GLY A 193 -8.77 -24.10 -3.67
CA GLY A 193 -8.45 -25.16 -4.62
C GLY A 193 -8.90 -24.86 -6.06
N ARG A 194 -8.83 -23.58 -6.47
CA ARG A 194 -9.14 -23.12 -7.83
C ARG A 194 -7.85 -22.72 -8.55
N GLU A 195 -6.90 -23.65 -8.64
CA GLU A 195 -5.52 -23.37 -9.03
C GLU A 195 -5.40 -22.81 -10.46
N ALA A 196 -6.21 -23.31 -11.40
CA ALA A 196 -6.19 -22.82 -12.78
C ALA A 196 -6.60 -21.34 -12.87
N GLU A 197 -7.60 -20.91 -12.08
CA GLU A 197 -8.03 -19.51 -12.06
C GLU A 197 -7.02 -18.65 -11.31
N ALA A 198 -6.43 -19.15 -10.21
CA ALA A 198 -5.39 -18.44 -9.49
C ALA A 198 -4.19 -18.12 -10.40
N GLU A 199 -3.72 -19.09 -11.17
CA GLU A 199 -2.63 -18.92 -12.14
C GLU A 199 -2.92 -17.82 -13.16
N GLU A 200 -4.15 -17.73 -13.68
CA GLU A 200 -4.54 -16.63 -14.57
C GLU A 200 -4.42 -15.26 -13.89
N TRP A 201 -4.78 -15.15 -12.61
CA TRP A 201 -4.69 -13.90 -11.85
C TRP A 201 -3.26 -13.55 -11.44
N TRP A 202 -2.40 -14.52 -11.15
CA TRP A 202 -0.97 -14.29 -10.98
C TRP A 202 -0.35 -13.70 -12.24
N GLN A 203 -0.65 -14.29 -13.41
CA GLN A 203 -0.17 -13.76 -14.70
C GLN A 203 -0.70 -12.35 -15.01
N ARG A 204 -1.90 -12.00 -14.55
CA ARG A 204 -2.43 -10.64 -14.65
C ARG A 204 -1.68 -9.67 -13.73
N SER A 205 -1.32 -10.11 -12.53
CA SER A 205 -0.51 -9.33 -11.60
C SER A 205 0.87 -9.03 -12.15
N ASP A 206 1.53 -10.03 -12.71
CA ASP A 206 2.85 -9.88 -13.36
C ASP A 206 2.75 -8.87 -14.52
N ARG A 207 1.76 -9.03 -15.42
CA ARG A 207 1.52 -8.09 -16.52
C ARG A 207 1.24 -6.67 -16.05
N ALA A 208 0.44 -6.50 -15.01
CA ALA A 208 0.15 -5.19 -14.45
C ALA A 208 1.41 -4.54 -13.86
N SER A 209 2.25 -5.33 -13.18
CA SER A 209 3.53 -4.87 -12.63
C SER A 209 4.50 -4.44 -13.73
N ASP A 210 4.67 -5.26 -14.76
CA ASP A 210 5.52 -4.96 -15.92
C ASP A 210 5.06 -3.68 -16.64
N ALA A 211 3.74 -3.51 -16.81
CA ALA A 211 3.17 -2.30 -17.42
C ALA A 211 3.50 -1.05 -16.61
N ILE A 212 3.34 -1.10 -15.28
CA ILE A 212 3.66 0.02 -14.36
C ILE A 212 5.16 0.35 -14.37
N GLU A 213 6.03 -0.66 -14.47
CA GLU A 213 7.48 -0.43 -14.55
C GLU A 213 7.92 0.15 -15.90
N ALA A 214 7.27 -0.25 -16.99
CA ALA A 214 7.56 0.23 -18.35
C ALA A 214 7.00 1.64 -18.63
N GLY A 215 5.93 2.04 -17.95
CA GLY A 215 5.38 3.40 -18.02
C GLY A 215 6.30 4.41 -17.33
N ASP A 216 6.95 5.29 -18.09
CA ASP A 216 7.77 6.38 -17.56
C ASP A 216 6.97 7.23 -16.54
N ARG A 217 7.41 7.25 -15.29
CA ARG A 217 6.72 7.90 -14.15
C ARG A 217 6.66 9.43 -14.29
N GLU A 218 5.47 9.97 -14.58
CA GLU A 218 5.03 11.27 -14.07
C GLU A 218 4.11 11.01 -12.86
N PRO A 219 4.37 11.58 -11.67
CA PRO A 219 3.71 11.21 -10.41
C PRO A 219 2.22 11.60 -10.29
N GLU A 220 1.55 12.01 -11.38
CA GLU A 220 0.15 12.45 -11.38
C GLU A 220 -0.77 11.69 -12.36
N ASP A 221 -0.26 10.79 -13.22
CA ASP A 221 -1.08 10.02 -14.17
C ASP A 221 -0.98 8.49 -13.92
N ASP A 222 -1.95 7.95 -13.17
CA ASP A 222 -2.00 6.56 -12.68
C ASP A 222 -2.62 5.53 -13.66
N VAL A 223 -2.72 5.81 -14.96
CA VAL A 223 -3.48 4.94 -15.89
C VAL A 223 -2.60 4.37 -16.99
N ILE A 224 -2.48 3.04 -17.02
CA ILE A 224 -1.92 2.30 -18.15
C ILE A 224 -2.96 1.29 -18.64
N GLU A 225 -3.39 1.43 -19.90
CA GLU A 225 -4.24 0.44 -20.56
C GLU A 225 -3.39 -0.79 -20.93
N ILE A 226 -3.80 -1.97 -20.44
CA ILE A 226 -3.14 -3.23 -20.80
C ILE A 226 -3.78 -3.72 -22.10
N VAL A 227 -3.04 -3.69 -23.20
CA VAL A 227 -3.48 -4.27 -24.47
C VAL A 227 -3.11 -5.74 -24.49
N GLU A 228 -4.10 -6.63 -24.52
CA GLU A 228 -3.88 -8.06 -24.79
C GLU A 228 -3.57 -8.23 -26.29
N GLU A 229 -2.34 -8.60 -26.65
CA GLU A 229 -2.04 -9.10 -27.99
C GLU A 229 -2.41 -10.58 -28.06
N ASP A 230 -3.52 -10.89 -28.72
CA ASP A 230 -3.90 -12.26 -29.08
C ASP A 230 -2.79 -12.87 -29.94
N GLN A 231 -2.01 -13.80 -29.39
CA GLN A 231 -1.08 -14.63 -30.17
C GLN A 231 -1.86 -15.72 -30.93
N ASP A 232 -2.65 -15.30 -31.90
CA ASP A 232 -3.28 -16.20 -32.86
C ASP A 232 -2.26 -16.71 -33.87
N GLY A 233 -1.78 -17.93 -33.64
CA GLY A 233 -1.52 -18.94 -34.67
C GLY A 233 -0.49 -18.60 -35.75
N VAL A 234 0.75 -19.04 -35.53
CA VAL A 234 1.74 -19.21 -36.61
C VAL A 234 1.21 -20.25 -37.60
N VAL A 235 0.68 -19.82 -38.74
CA VAL A 235 0.45 -20.69 -39.89
C VAL A 235 1.68 -20.60 -40.78
N LEU A 236 2.52 -21.63 -40.74
CA LEU A 236 3.59 -21.83 -41.72
C LEU A 236 2.92 -22.25 -43.04
N GLU A 237 2.82 -21.33 -44.00
CA GLU A 237 2.46 -21.70 -45.37
C GLU A 237 3.60 -22.51 -45.99
N GLU A 238 3.35 -23.81 -46.18
CA GLU A 238 4.22 -24.70 -46.95
C GLU A 238 4.20 -24.31 -48.44
N ASP A 239 5.40 -24.12 -49.00
CA ASP A 239 5.65 -23.96 -50.44
C ASP A 239 4.92 -25.01 -51.29
N GLN A 240 4.01 -24.58 -52.16
CA GLN A 240 3.54 -25.38 -53.28
C GLN A 240 3.81 -24.65 -54.60
N GLN A 241 4.80 -25.21 -55.28
CA GLN A 241 5.29 -24.91 -56.63
C GLN A 241 4.16 -24.86 -57.67
N GLU A 242 4.02 -23.73 -58.39
CA GLU A 242 3.19 -23.65 -59.61
C GLU A 242 3.82 -24.45 -60.76
N PRO A 243 3.01 -25.18 -61.57
CA PRO A 243 3.44 -25.67 -62.87
C PRO A 243 2.99 -24.69 -63.97
N ALA A 244 3.92 -24.20 -64.79
CA ALA A 244 3.59 -23.58 -66.07
C ALA A 244 3.86 -24.59 -67.20
N GLY A 245 2.81 -24.96 -67.93
CA GLY A 245 2.83 -25.92 -69.02
C GLY A 245 3.10 -25.33 -70.41
N ASP A 246 3.37 -26.28 -71.31
CA ASP A 246 3.47 -26.30 -72.79
C ASP A 246 4.53 -25.40 -73.47
#